data_AF-A0A916G4A9-F1
#
_entry.id   AF-A0A916G4A9-F1
#
_cell.length_a   1.000
_cell.length_b   1.000
_cell.length_c   1.000
_cell.angle_alpha   90.00
_cell.angle_beta   90.00
_cell.angle_gamma   90.00
#
_symmetry.space_group_name_H-M   'P 1'
#
loop_
_entity.id
_entity.type
_entity.pdbx_description
1 polymer ?
#
loop_
_entity_poly.entity_id
_entity_poly.type
_entity_poly.pdbx_seq_one_letter_code
_entity_poly.pdbx_strand_id
1 'polypeptide(L)'
;GRLVDSFETDLDIEELKKASDTDHPYHAVFIRAPIIESVHGQTKVLSALEDGRIVAAQEGHLLATSFHPELTDDTRFHQYFVSLAG
;
A
#
# COMPACT_ATOMS: atom_id res chain seq x y z
N GLY A 1 -1.25 -3.20 -28.78
CA GLY A 1 -0.41 -3.34 -27.58
C GLY A 1 -1.34 -3.34 -26.40
N ARG A 2 -1.46 -4.48 -25.71
CA ARG A 2 -2.47 -4.69 -24.67
C ARG A 2 -2.00 -3.96 -23.41
N LEU A 3 -2.94 -3.36 -22.68
CA LEU A 3 -2.77 -2.76 -21.36
C LEU A 3 -2.34 -3.85 -20.35
N VAL A 4 -1.13 -4.41 -20.44
CA VAL A 4 -0.77 -5.62 -19.65
C VAL A 4 -0.25 -5.31 -18.25
N ASP A 5 0.16 -4.07 -17.96
CA ASP A 5 0.88 -3.78 -16.71
C ASP A 5 0.10 -2.93 -15.69
N SER A 6 -1.21 -2.75 -15.90
CA SER A 6 -2.08 -2.06 -14.93
C SER A 6 -3.18 -2.98 -14.42
N PHE A 7 -3.36 -3.02 -13.11
CA PHE A 7 -4.46 -3.72 -12.46
C PHE A 7 -4.86 -3.01 -11.18
N GLU A 8 -6.03 -3.35 -10.67
CA GLU A 8 -6.57 -2.80 -9.43
C GLU A 8 -6.97 -3.97 -8.54
N THR A 9 -6.79 -3.80 -7.23
CA THR A 9 -7.23 -4.79 -6.24
C THR A 9 -7.45 -4.13 -4.89
N ASP A 10 -8.30 -4.75 -4.09
CA ASP A 10 -8.52 -4.34 -2.72
C ASP A 10 -7.43 -4.95 -1.82
N LEU A 11 -6.80 -4.10 -1.01
CA LEU A 11 -5.74 -4.47 -0.08
C LEU A 11 -6.28 -4.42 1.34
N ASP A 12 -6.06 -5.51 2.07
CA ASP A 12 -6.25 -5.50 3.52
C ASP A 12 -5.00 -4.88 4.18
N ILE A 13 -5.19 -3.74 4.86
CA ILE A 13 -4.13 -2.97 5.52
C ILE A 13 -4.61 -2.57 6.92
N GLU A 14 -4.19 -3.35 7.91
CA GLU A 14 -4.57 -3.19 9.32
C GLU A 14 -4.26 -1.80 9.88
N GLU A 15 -3.16 -1.19 9.45
CA GLU A 15 -2.74 0.14 9.90
C GLU A 15 -3.71 1.23 9.43
N LEU A 16 -4.23 1.10 8.20
CA LEU A 16 -5.22 2.05 7.70
C LEU A 16 -6.56 1.88 8.38
N LYS A 17 -7.00 0.63 8.60
CA LYS A 17 -8.25 0.36 9.33
C LYS A 17 -8.22 1.00 10.72
N LYS A 18 -7.14 0.81 11.46
CA LYS A 18 -6.93 1.41 12.79
C LYS A 18 -6.84 2.93 12.75
N ALA A 19 -6.24 3.50 11.71
CA ALA A 19 -6.10 4.95 11.57
C ALA A 19 -7.39 5.66 11.14
N SER A 20 -8.32 4.94 10.50
CA SER A 20 -9.51 5.53 9.87
C SER A 20 -10.85 5.07 10.47
N ASP A 21 -10.82 4.22 11.50
CA ASP A 21 -12.02 3.67 12.17
C ASP A 21 -13.02 3.04 11.19
N THR A 22 -12.49 2.32 10.18
CA THR A 22 -13.29 1.59 9.19
C THR A 22 -12.64 0.24 8.87
N ASP A 23 -13.47 -0.78 8.67
CA ASP A 23 -13.05 -2.12 8.25
C ASP A 23 -12.96 -2.28 6.72
N HIS A 24 -13.27 -1.24 5.95
CA HIS A 24 -13.24 -1.30 4.49
C HIS A 24 -11.79 -1.49 3.98
N PRO A 25 -11.53 -2.44 3.07
CA PRO A 25 -10.21 -2.59 2.46
C PRO A 25 -9.82 -1.33 1.66
N TYR A 26 -8.54 -1.19 1.34
CA TYR A 26 -8.03 -0.07 0.56
C TYR A 26 -7.98 -0.44 -0.92
N HIS A 27 -8.72 0.28 -1.75
CA HIS A 27 -8.71 0.06 -3.19
C HIS A 27 -7.41 0.60 -3.79
N ALA A 28 -6.57 -0.26 -4.35
CA ALA A 28 -5.23 0.09 -4.83
C ALA A 28 -5.11 -0.01 -6.35
N VAL A 29 -4.53 1.03 -6.96
CA VAL A 29 -4.30 1.13 -8.41
C VAL A 29 -2.83 0.92 -8.72
N PHE A 30 -2.51 -0.09 -9.53
CA PHE A 30 -1.15 -0.43 -9.95
C PHE A 30 -0.94 -0.05 -11.42
N ILE A 31 0.14 0.68 -11.72
CA ILE A 31 0.52 1.03 -13.10
C ILE A 31 2.02 0.80 -13.26
N ARG A 32 2.41 -0.27 -13.97
CA ARG A 32 3.83 -0.64 -14.17
C ARG A 32 4.61 -0.70 -12.85
N ALA A 33 3.95 -1.25 -11.83
CA ALA A 33 4.40 -1.25 -10.46
C ALA A 33 5.64 -2.14 -10.25
N PRO A 34 6.71 -1.63 -9.63
CA PRO A 34 7.80 -2.48 -9.14
C PRO A 34 7.29 -3.35 -7.97
N ILE A 35 7.76 -4.59 -7.89
CA ILE A 35 7.42 -5.53 -6.81
C ILE A 35 8.52 -5.48 -5.75
N ILE A 36 8.15 -5.44 -4.47
CA ILE A 36 9.11 -5.59 -3.37
C ILE A 36 9.42 -7.09 -3.20
N GLU A 37 10.65 -7.49 -3.49
CA GLU A 37 11.07 -8.91 -3.41
C GLU A 37 11.26 -9.38 -1.97
N SER A 38 11.79 -8.52 -1.10
CA SER A 38 12.05 -8.82 0.30
C SER A 38 12.07 -7.56 1.16
N VAL A 39 11.83 -7.75 2.46
CA VAL A 39 12.03 -6.74 3.49
C VAL A 39 13.01 -7.26 4.54
N HIS A 40 13.78 -6.37 5.16
CA HIS A 40 14.82 -6.72 6.11
C HIS A 40 14.82 -5.76 7.30
N GLY A 41 15.58 -6.08 8.36
CA GLY A 41 15.78 -5.17 9.49
C GLY A 41 14.51 -5.00 10.33
N GLN A 42 14.09 -3.75 10.55
CA GLN A 42 12.88 -3.41 11.30
C GLN A 42 11.71 -3.08 10.38
N THR A 43 11.85 -3.34 9.08
CA THR A 43 10.81 -3.08 8.09
C THR A 43 9.60 -3.97 8.34
N LYS A 44 8.43 -3.35 8.40
CA LYS A 44 7.14 -4.01 8.52
C LYS A 44 6.47 -4.08 7.14
N VAL A 45 6.00 -5.27 6.78
CA VAL A 45 5.08 -5.43 5.64
C VAL A 45 3.70 -4.94 6.07
N LEU A 46 3.17 -3.95 5.35
CA LEU A 46 1.82 -3.43 5.57
C LEU A 46 0.78 -4.20 4.75
N SER A 47 1.15 -4.62 3.54
CA SER A 47 0.27 -5.41 2.67
C SER A 47 1.03 -6.21 1.63
N ALA A 48 0.45 -7.34 1.26
CA ALA A 48 0.89 -8.22 0.19
C ALA A 48 -0.32 -8.70 -0.62
N LEU A 49 -0.09 -9.00 -1.90
CA LEU A 49 -1.08 -9.64 -2.76
C LEU A 49 -1.29 -11.11 -2.36
N GLU A 50 -2.35 -11.73 -2.85
CA GLU A 50 -2.65 -13.15 -2.59
C GLU A 50 -1.51 -14.10 -3.01
N ASP A 51 -0.73 -13.72 -4.01
CA ASP A 51 0.43 -14.48 -4.49
C ASP A 51 1.72 -14.21 -3.70
N GLY A 52 1.64 -13.44 -2.61
CA GLY A 52 2.73 -13.17 -1.67
C GLY A 52 3.61 -11.97 -2.04
N ARG A 53 3.37 -11.32 -3.17
CA ARG A 53 4.14 -10.12 -3.55
C ARG A 53 3.84 -8.96 -2.60
N ILE A 54 4.89 -8.39 -2.01
CA ILE A 54 4.77 -7.25 -1.09
C ILE A 54 4.51 -5.98 -1.92
N VAL A 55 3.50 -5.21 -1.51
CA VAL A 55 3.05 -4.01 -2.22
C VAL A 55 2.99 -2.76 -1.36
N ALA A 56 3.10 -2.92 -0.04
CA ALA A 56 3.31 -1.81 0.90
C ALA A 56 4.21 -2.24 2.06
N ALA A 57 5.19 -1.41 2.40
CA ALA A 57 6.10 -1.64 3.51
C ALA A 57 6.47 -0.32 4.21
N GLN A 58 6.86 -0.42 5.47
CA GLN A 58 7.23 0.71 6.32
C GLN A 58 8.46 0.41 7.17
N GLU A 59 9.37 1.37 7.29
CA GLU A 59 10.45 1.34 8.29
C GLU A 59 10.58 2.72 8.97
N GLY A 60 10.22 2.80 10.25
CA GLY A 60 10.11 4.09 10.94
C GLY A 60 9.11 5.02 10.24
N HIS A 61 9.58 6.16 9.74
CA HIS A 61 8.75 7.13 9.01
C HIS A 61 8.85 6.98 7.49
N LEU A 62 9.61 5.98 7.01
CA LEU A 62 9.72 5.67 5.58
C LEU A 62 8.57 4.74 5.18
N LEU A 63 7.90 5.08 4.09
CA LEU A 63 6.77 4.34 3.54
C LEU A 63 7.04 4.07 2.06
N ALA A 64 6.86 2.82 1.63
CA ALA A 64 7.03 2.39 0.25
C ALA A 64 5.75 1.69 -0.24
N THR A 65 5.27 2.08 -1.42
CA THR A 65 4.12 1.45 -2.08
C THR A 65 4.45 1.09 -3.51
N SER A 66 3.91 -0.04 -3.97
CA SER A 66 3.94 -0.46 -5.36
C SER A 66 2.72 0.04 -6.15
N PHE A 67 1.71 0.58 -5.47
CA PHE A 67 0.53 1.20 -6.07
C PHE A 67 0.59 2.72 -5.96
N HIS A 68 -0.34 3.36 -6.66
CA HIS A 68 -0.53 4.79 -6.76
C HIS A 68 -1.70 5.24 -5.88
N PRO A 69 -1.46 5.56 -4.59
CA PRO A 69 -2.54 6.03 -3.72
C PRO A 69 -3.15 7.37 -4.17
N GLU A 70 -2.44 8.14 -4.99
CA GLU A 70 -2.89 9.42 -5.57
C GLU A 70 -3.93 9.28 -6.68
N LEU A 71 -4.13 8.07 -7.21
CA LEU A 71 -5.09 7.78 -8.28
C LEU A 71 -6.45 7.29 -7.74
N THR A 72 -6.68 7.45 -6.44
CA THR A 72 -7.93 7.08 -5.76
C THR A 72 -8.45 8.28 -4.97
N ASP A 73 -9.76 8.33 -4.73
CA ASP A 73 -10.35 9.34 -3.83
C ASP A 73 -10.19 8.96 -2.34
N ASP A 74 -9.60 7.79 -2.04
CA ASP A 74 -9.39 7.31 -0.68
C ASP A 74 -8.10 7.89 -0.09
N THR A 75 -8.26 8.91 0.74
CA THR A 75 -7.13 9.64 1.34
C THR A 75 -6.49 8.91 2.53
N ARG A 76 -6.97 7.73 2.94
CA ARG A 76 -6.48 7.06 4.18
C ARG A 76 -4.99 6.80 4.14
N PHE A 77 -4.43 6.42 2.99
CA PHE A 77 -2.99 6.19 2.86
C PHE A 77 -2.17 7.48 3.01
N HIS A 78 -2.66 8.58 2.45
CA HIS A 78 -2.04 9.90 2.58
C HIS A 78 -2.10 10.40 4.04
N GLN A 79 -3.24 10.23 4.69
CA GLN A 79 -3.43 10.57 6.11
C GLN A 79 -2.50 9.75 6.99
N TYR A 80 -2.38 8.45 6.70
CA TYR A 80 -1.44 7.57 7.39
C TYR A 80 0.00 8.04 7.23
N PHE A 81 0.43 8.37 6.00
CA PHE A 81 1.76 8.93 5.76
C PHE A 81 2.02 10.22 6.55
N VAL A 82 1.06 11.16 6.54
CA VAL A 82 1.16 12.41 7.31
C VAL A 82 1.26 12.13 8.81
N SER A 83 0.56 11.12 9.34
CA SER A 83 0.63 10.75 10.75
C SER A 83 2.00 10.25 11.19
N LEU A 84 2.82 9.75 10.26
CA LEU A 84 4.21 9.31 10.54
C LEU A 84 5.20 10.48 10.62
N ALA A 85 4.81 11.68 10.18
CA ALA A 85 5.70 12.85 10.18
C ALA A 85 5.67 13.63 11.51
N GLY A 86 4.78 13.27 12.45
CA GLY A 86 4.68 13.85 13.80
C GLY A 86 5.47 13.07 14.82
#